data_AF-A0A0P7AZU8-F1
#
_entry.id   AF-A0A0P7AZU8-F1
#
_cell.length_a   1.000
_cell.length_b   1.000
_cell.length_c   1.000
_cell.angle_alpha   90.00
_cell.angle_beta   90.00
_cell.angle_gamma   90.00
#
_symmetry.space_group_name_H-M   'P 1'
#
loop_
_entity.id
_entity.type
_entity.pdbx_description
1 polymer ?
#
loop_
_entity_poly.entity_id
_entity_poly.type
_entity_poly.pdbx_seq_one_letter_code
_entity_poly.pdbx_strand_id
1 'polypeptide(L)'
;MIRNLCFALVLASFGLANAQETVVKDSTATTIVGQEAFEDAKKRVKEEEKAAKKQAKREKEAKQKAKAESKLDKAAAALKKDQSQLEKLQKKLDKGLEKRKLSPVDEEKLRAKIEKQKQRIISSEEKLKKLKKKR
;
A
#
# COMPACT_ATOMS: atom_id res chain seq x y z
N MET A 1 41.85 10.63 1.15
CA MET A 1 41.75 10.85 -0.32
C MET A 1 42.47 9.72 -1.07
N ILE A 2 42.02 8.46 -0.96
CA ILE A 2 42.67 7.30 -1.59
C ILE A 2 41.67 6.49 -2.47
N ARG A 3 40.38 6.87 -2.45
CA ARG A 3 39.31 6.11 -3.12
C ARG A 3 39.09 6.40 -4.61
N ASN A 4 39.80 7.39 -5.16
CA ASN A 4 39.72 7.75 -6.59
C ASN A 4 40.89 7.20 -7.42
N LEU A 5 41.90 6.58 -6.78
CA LEU A 5 43.07 6.05 -7.49
C LEU A 5 42.79 4.65 -8.10
N CYS A 6 41.82 3.91 -7.56
CA CYS A 6 41.46 2.58 -8.07
C CYS A 6 40.51 2.61 -9.29
N PHE A 7 39.89 3.76 -9.61
CA PHE A 7 38.94 3.85 -10.73
C PHE A 7 39.62 4.21 -12.06
N ALA A 8 40.85 4.74 -12.03
CA ALA A 8 41.60 5.12 -13.23
C ALA A 8 42.42 3.96 -13.83
N LEU A 9 42.73 2.92 -13.06
CA LEU A 9 43.62 1.83 -13.50
C LEU A 9 42.90 0.71 -14.28
N VAL A 10 41.56 0.67 -14.27
CA VAL A 10 40.77 -0.40 -14.91
C VAL A 10 40.36 -0.05 -16.35
N LEU A 11 40.52 1.21 -16.77
CA LEU A 11 40.15 1.68 -18.12
C LEU A 11 41.30 1.59 -19.15
N ALA A 12 42.51 1.21 -18.75
CA ALA A 12 43.68 1.19 -19.63
C ALA A 12 43.90 -0.15 -20.39
N SER A 13 43.06 -1.17 -20.17
CA SER A 13 43.27 -2.51 -20.74
C SER A 13 42.51 -2.77 -22.06
N PHE A 14 41.79 -1.79 -22.61
CA PHE A 14 40.87 -1.99 -23.75
C PHE A 14 41.36 -1.49 -25.11
N GLY A 15 42.66 -1.28 -25.28
CA GLY A 15 43.19 -0.79 -26.57
C GLY A 15 44.54 -1.38 -26.90
N LEU A 16 44.58 -2.60 -27.44
CA LEU A 16 45.70 -3.14 -28.24
C LEU A 16 45.37 -4.57 -28.74
N ALA A 17 44.38 -4.70 -29.63
CA ALA A 17 44.22 -5.91 -30.45
C ALA A 17 43.21 -5.67 -31.59
N ASN A 18 43.56 -4.86 -32.59
CA ASN A 18 42.93 -4.87 -33.91
C ASN A 18 43.98 -4.45 -34.94
N ALA A 19 44.95 -5.33 -35.16
CA ALA A 19 45.89 -5.25 -36.27
C ALA A 19 46.13 -6.66 -36.79
N GLN A 20 45.23 -7.14 -37.64
CA GLN A 20 45.56 -8.09 -38.70
C GLN A 20 44.44 -8.11 -39.74
N GLU A 21 44.80 -7.61 -40.91
CA GLU A 21 44.06 -7.63 -42.16
C GLU A 21 44.37 -8.96 -42.86
N THR A 22 43.38 -9.84 -43.03
CA THR A 22 43.43 -10.92 -44.04
C THR A 22 42.02 -11.20 -44.58
N VAL A 23 41.74 -10.62 -45.74
CA VAL A 23 41.20 -11.26 -46.96
C VAL A 23 40.45 -12.60 -46.78
N VAL A 24 39.14 -12.52 -47.05
CA VAL A 24 38.27 -13.51 -47.74
C VAL A 24 37.62 -14.65 -46.93
N LYS A 25 36.28 -14.73 -47.14
CA LYS A 25 35.28 -15.75 -46.77
C LYS A 25 34.74 -15.67 -45.34
N ASP A 26 33.53 -15.10 -45.23
CA ASP A 26 32.40 -15.58 -44.39
C ASP A 26 31.49 -14.41 -43.92
N SER A 27 30.99 -13.61 -44.86
CA SER A 27 30.00 -12.55 -44.57
C SER A 27 28.61 -13.07 -44.17
N THR A 28 28.40 -14.37 -44.04
CA THR A 28 27.12 -14.98 -43.65
C THR A 28 27.04 -15.39 -42.18
N ALA A 29 28.15 -15.70 -41.51
CA ALA A 29 28.12 -16.17 -40.11
C ALA A 29 27.99 -15.01 -39.10
N THR A 30 28.64 -13.88 -39.34
CA THR A 30 28.68 -12.74 -38.41
C THR A 30 27.33 -12.02 -38.29
N THR A 31 26.52 -12.04 -39.35
CA THR A 31 25.17 -11.44 -39.37
C THR A 31 24.16 -12.29 -38.60
N ILE A 32 24.34 -13.62 -38.58
CA ILE A 32 23.45 -14.58 -37.90
C ILE A 32 23.68 -14.56 -36.38
N VAL A 33 24.94 -14.53 -35.92
CA VAL A 33 25.27 -14.48 -34.48
C VAL A 33 24.85 -13.15 -33.84
N GLY A 34 24.95 -12.04 -34.58
CA GLY A 34 24.46 -10.73 -34.13
C GLY A 34 22.92 -10.67 -34.03
N GLN A 35 22.21 -11.36 -34.92
CA GLN A 35 20.74 -11.45 -34.89
C GLN A 35 20.22 -12.31 -33.74
N GLU A 36 20.83 -13.46 -33.45
CA GLU A 36 20.45 -14.33 -32.34
C GLU A 36 20.71 -13.65 -30.98
N ALA A 37 21.86 -12.98 -30.82
CA ALA A 37 22.16 -12.20 -29.62
C ALA A 37 21.19 -11.02 -29.43
N PHE A 38 20.74 -10.37 -30.52
CA PHE A 38 19.72 -9.33 -30.45
C PHE A 38 18.32 -9.88 -30.10
N GLU A 39 17.93 -11.02 -30.67
CA GLU A 39 16.68 -11.71 -30.37
C GLU A 39 16.61 -12.14 -28.89
N ASP A 40 17.70 -12.71 -28.36
CA ASP A 40 17.78 -13.12 -26.95
C ASP A 40 17.80 -11.91 -26.00
N ALA A 41 18.52 -10.84 -26.33
CA ALA A 41 18.45 -9.59 -25.58
C ALA A 41 17.02 -9.03 -25.57
N LYS A 42 16.31 -9.07 -26.71
CA LYS A 42 14.92 -8.59 -26.84
C LYS A 42 13.93 -9.46 -26.06
N LYS A 43 14.16 -10.77 -25.97
CA LYS A 43 13.36 -11.70 -25.14
C LYS A 43 13.58 -11.42 -23.66
N ARG A 44 14.84 -11.27 -23.21
CA ARG A 44 15.17 -10.92 -21.82
C ARG A 44 14.58 -9.59 -21.39
N VAL A 45 14.70 -8.54 -22.22
CA VAL A 45 14.07 -7.23 -21.95
C VAL A 45 12.55 -7.36 -21.85
N LYS A 46 11.90 -8.12 -22.75
CA LYS A 46 10.44 -8.37 -22.68
C LYS A 46 10.04 -9.15 -21.42
N GLU A 47 10.86 -10.09 -20.95
CA GLU A 47 10.61 -10.86 -19.73
C GLU A 47 10.76 -9.99 -18.47
N GLU A 48 11.80 -9.18 -18.40
CA GLU A 48 12.01 -8.20 -17.33
C GLU A 48 10.88 -7.17 -17.30
N GLU A 49 10.45 -6.65 -18.46
CA GLU A 49 9.35 -5.70 -18.55
C GLU A 49 8.01 -6.33 -18.11
N LYS A 50 7.77 -7.61 -18.45
CA LYS A 50 6.62 -8.37 -17.97
C LYS A 50 6.69 -8.64 -16.47
N ALA A 51 7.88 -8.95 -15.94
CA ALA A 51 8.10 -9.16 -14.51
C ALA A 51 7.87 -7.87 -13.72
N ALA A 52 8.43 -6.75 -14.18
CA ALA A 52 8.23 -5.43 -13.61
C ALA A 52 6.75 -5.01 -13.64
N LYS A 53 6.03 -5.24 -14.76
CA LYS A 53 4.58 -4.99 -14.85
C LYS A 53 3.79 -5.86 -13.87
N LYS A 54 4.15 -7.14 -13.69
CA LYS A 54 3.49 -8.02 -12.71
C LYS A 54 3.76 -7.57 -11.28
N GLN A 55 5.00 -7.16 -10.96
CA GLN A 55 5.36 -6.66 -9.64
C GLN A 55 4.65 -5.35 -9.31
N ALA A 56 4.61 -4.41 -10.26
CA ALA A 56 3.89 -3.15 -10.11
C ALA A 56 2.37 -3.36 -9.90
N LYS A 57 1.76 -4.37 -10.56
CA LYS A 57 0.36 -4.74 -10.31
C LYS A 57 0.17 -5.30 -8.89
N ARG A 58 1.03 -6.22 -8.46
CA ARG A 58 0.97 -6.81 -7.11
C ARG A 58 1.15 -5.76 -6.01
N GLU A 59 2.08 -4.83 -6.18
CA GLU A 59 2.28 -3.72 -5.23
C GLU A 59 1.07 -2.78 -5.17
N LYS A 60 0.47 -2.45 -6.33
CA LYS A 60 -0.75 -1.64 -6.37
C LYS A 60 -1.91 -2.34 -5.64
N GLU A 61 -2.10 -3.63 -5.88
CA GLU A 61 -3.13 -4.44 -5.21
C GLU A 61 -2.87 -4.53 -3.70
N ALA A 62 -1.64 -4.82 -3.28
CA ALA A 62 -1.26 -4.85 -1.87
C ALA A 62 -1.51 -3.50 -1.19
N LYS A 63 -1.14 -2.39 -1.83
CA LYS A 63 -1.39 -1.04 -1.33
C LYS A 63 -2.88 -0.70 -1.24
N GLN A 64 -3.70 -1.18 -2.18
CA GLN A 64 -5.15 -1.01 -2.13
C GLN A 64 -5.77 -1.82 -0.99
N LYS A 65 -5.34 -3.08 -0.80
CA LYS A 65 -5.77 -3.94 0.31
C LYS A 65 -5.42 -3.34 1.66
N ALA A 66 -4.17 -2.91 1.85
CA ALA A 66 -3.73 -2.25 3.08
C ALA A 66 -4.51 -0.96 3.37
N LYS A 67 -4.82 -0.16 2.34
CA LYS A 67 -5.69 1.03 2.50
C LYS A 67 -7.11 0.66 2.89
N ALA A 68 -7.67 -0.43 2.37
CA ALA A 68 -9.01 -0.89 2.71
C ALA A 68 -9.07 -1.40 4.16
N GLU A 69 -8.08 -2.19 4.57
CA GLU A 69 -7.91 -2.67 5.95
C GLU A 69 -7.76 -1.51 6.93
N SER A 70 -6.87 -0.55 6.65
CA SER A 70 -6.71 0.64 7.50
C SER A 70 -8.01 1.44 7.65
N LYS A 71 -8.82 1.54 6.59
CA LYS A 71 -10.14 2.19 6.67
C LYS A 71 -11.12 1.41 7.56
N LEU A 72 -11.09 0.08 7.49
CA LEU A 72 -11.90 -0.79 8.36
C LEU A 72 -11.49 -0.64 9.83
N ASP A 73 -10.19 -0.67 10.11
CA ASP A 73 -9.66 -0.56 11.47
C ASP A 73 -10.03 0.80 12.09
N LYS A 74 -9.88 1.88 11.33
CA LYS A 74 -10.29 3.22 11.76
C LYS A 74 -11.79 3.30 12.04
N ALA A 75 -12.61 2.72 11.18
CA ALA A 75 -14.06 2.69 11.38
C ALA A 75 -14.47 1.84 12.61
N ALA A 76 -13.82 0.69 12.81
CA ALA A 76 -14.05 -0.17 13.97
C ALA A 76 -13.62 0.51 15.28
N ALA A 77 -12.46 1.17 15.28
CA ALA A 77 -11.96 1.91 16.43
C ALA A 77 -12.87 3.10 16.78
N ALA A 78 -13.39 3.82 15.79
CA ALA A 78 -14.37 4.89 16.01
C ALA A 78 -15.66 4.35 16.63
N LEU A 79 -16.20 3.25 16.09
CA LEU A 79 -17.39 2.58 16.63
C LEU A 79 -17.20 2.18 18.11
N LYS A 80 -16.05 1.59 18.45
CA LYS A 80 -15.73 1.19 19.83
C LYS A 80 -15.68 2.40 20.77
N LYS A 81 -15.12 3.53 20.32
CA LYS A 81 -15.11 4.77 21.11
C LYS A 81 -16.53 5.28 21.32
N ASP A 82 -17.36 5.26 20.29
CA ASP A 82 -18.75 5.72 20.37
C ASP A 82 -19.58 4.85 21.34
N GLN A 83 -19.39 3.53 21.31
CA GLN A 83 -20.03 2.58 22.24
C GLN A 83 -19.60 2.82 23.69
N SER A 84 -18.30 3.03 23.93
CA SER A 84 -17.80 3.36 25.28
C SER A 84 -18.36 4.69 25.81
N GLN A 85 -18.54 5.69 24.94
CA GLN A 85 -19.18 6.95 25.31
C GLN A 85 -20.65 6.76 25.67
N LEU A 86 -21.38 5.94 24.90
CA LEU A 86 -22.77 5.60 25.19
C LEU A 86 -22.90 4.94 26.57
N GLU A 87 -22.06 3.95 26.85
CA GLU A 87 -22.03 3.25 28.14
C GLU A 87 -21.77 4.20 29.32
N LYS A 88 -20.82 5.14 29.16
CA LYS A 88 -20.55 6.17 30.17
C LYS A 88 -21.75 7.09 30.40
N LEU A 89 -22.48 7.46 29.35
CA LEU A 89 -23.68 8.30 29.45
C LEU A 89 -24.82 7.54 30.14
N GLN A 90 -25.03 6.27 29.79
CA GLN A 90 -26.01 5.41 30.44
C GLN A 90 -25.70 5.25 31.93
N LYS A 91 -24.46 4.90 32.28
CA LYS A 91 -24.01 4.82 33.68
C LYS A 91 -24.22 6.12 34.46
N LYS A 92 -24.07 7.29 33.83
CA LYS A 92 -24.34 8.58 34.46
C LYS A 92 -25.83 8.80 34.70
N LEU A 93 -26.66 8.45 33.71
CA LEU A 93 -28.12 8.54 33.84
C LEU A 93 -28.61 7.60 34.96
N ASP A 94 -28.21 6.34 34.93
CA ASP A 94 -28.64 5.32 35.89
C ASP A 94 -28.26 5.71 37.34
N LYS A 95 -27.00 6.11 37.56
CA LYS A 95 -26.55 6.60 38.89
C LYS A 95 -27.26 7.87 39.33
N GLY A 96 -27.62 8.73 38.39
CA GLY A 96 -28.36 9.96 38.65
C GLY A 96 -29.79 9.69 39.11
N LEU A 97 -30.47 8.78 38.42
CA LEU A 97 -31.81 8.30 38.71
C LEU A 97 -31.87 7.56 40.05
N GLU A 98 -30.95 6.60 40.26
CA GLU A 98 -30.86 5.80 41.49
C GLU A 98 -30.68 6.69 42.72
N LYS A 99 -29.82 7.71 42.61
CA LYS A 99 -29.56 8.65 43.71
C LYS A 99 -30.57 9.78 43.80
N ARG A 100 -31.52 9.87 42.86
CA ARG A 100 -32.47 11.01 42.69
C ARG A 100 -31.76 12.37 42.69
N LYS A 101 -30.53 12.42 42.17
CA LYS A 101 -29.68 13.62 42.14
C LYS A 101 -29.81 14.40 40.84
N LEU A 102 -30.54 13.86 39.88
CA LEU A 102 -30.75 14.49 38.59
C LEU A 102 -32.04 15.29 38.60
N SER A 103 -31.99 16.52 38.09
CA SER A 103 -33.21 17.29 37.83
C SER A 103 -33.92 16.75 36.59
N PRO A 104 -35.24 16.93 36.45
CA PRO A 104 -35.97 16.50 35.26
C PRO A 104 -35.36 17.03 33.95
N VAL A 105 -34.88 18.27 33.98
CA VAL A 105 -34.22 18.93 32.84
C VAL A 105 -32.88 18.26 32.50
N ASP A 106 -32.10 17.88 33.51
CA ASP A 106 -30.82 17.22 33.28
C ASP A 106 -30.99 15.77 32.81
N GLU A 107 -32.06 15.09 33.22
CA GLU A 107 -32.42 13.77 32.72
C GLU A 107 -32.72 13.82 31.24
N GLU A 108 -33.57 14.76 30.83
CA GLU A 108 -33.93 14.96 29.44
C GLU A 108 -32.68 15.28 28.58
N LYS A 109 -31.82 16.17 29.06
CA LYS A 109 -30.54 16.49 28.40
C LYS A 109 -29.63 15.27 28.27
N LEU A 110 -29.52 14.42 29.29
CA LEU A 110 -28.74 13.18 29.20
C LEU A 110 -29.37 12.18 28.23
N ARG A 111 -30.70 12.01 28.25
CA ARG A 111 -31.43 11.15 27.31
C ARG A 111 -31.23 11.60 25.87
N ALA A 112 -31.34 12.90 25.58
CA ALA A 112 -31.05 13.47 24.27
C ALA A 112 -29.59 13.22 23.82
N LYS A 113 -28.62 13.33 24.74
CA LYS A 113 -27.21 13.00 24.44
C LYS A 113 -27.03 11.51 24.14
N ILE A 114 -27.68 10.64 24.89
CA ILE A 114 -27.68 9.18 24.67
C ILE A 114 -28.27 8.86 23.30
N GLU A 115 -29.39 9.48 22.93
CA GLU A 115 -30.04 9.25 21.65
C GLU A 115 -29.20 9.72 20.47
N LYS A 116 -28.61 10.92 20.56
CA LYS A 116 -27.65 11.41 19.57
C LYS A 116 -26.45 10.47 19.42
N GLN A 117 -25.97 9.90 20.53
CA GLN A 117 -24.87 8.95 20.50
C GLN A 117 -25.27 7.61 19.87
N LYS A 118 -26.48 7.10 20.14
CA LYS A 118 -27.04 5.91 19.47
C LYS A 118 -27.14 6.11 17.96
N GLN A 119 -27.63 7.25 17.50
CA GLN A 119 -27.70 7.58 16.08
C GLN A 119 -26.32 7.59 15.42
N ARG A 120 -25.30 8.14 16.10
CA ARG A 120 -23.91 8.08 15.63
C ARG A 120 -23.41 6.65 15.49
N ILE A 121 -23.66 5.80 16.49
CA ILE A 121 -23.31 4.37 16.46
C ILE A 121 -23.94 3.69 15.25
N ILE A 122 -25.25 3.84 15.05
CA ILE A 122 -25.97 3.28 13.90
C ILE A 122 -25.31 3.70 12.58
N SER A 123 -25.02 5.00 12.42
CA SER A 123 -24.36 5.51 11.22
C SER A 123 -22.95 4.93 11.01
N SER A 124 -22.20 4.70 12.09
CA SER A 124 -20.87 4.11 12.07
C SER A 124 -20.93 2.61 11.73
N GLU A 125 -21.91 1.88 12.26
CA GLU A 125 -22.16 0.47 11.94
C GLU A 125 -22.53 0.28 10.47
N GLU A 126 -23.39 1.14 9.92
CA GLU A 126 -23.73 1.12 8.50
C GLU A 126 -22.51 1.37 7.62
N LYS A 127 -21.67 2.35 7.96
CA LYS A 127 -20.41 2.62 7.24
C LYS A 127 -19.50 1.40 7.28
N LEU A 128 -19.36 0.76 8.44
CA LEU A 128 -18.55 -0.44 8.61
C LEU A 128 -19.11 -1.62 7.79
N LYS A 129 -20.43 -1.81 7.78
CA LYS A 129 -21.11 -2.82 6.96
C LYS A 129 -20.89 -2.59 5.47
N LYS A 130 -20.98 -1.34 5.00
CA LYS A 130 -20.69 -0.95 3.60
C LYS A 130 -19.23 -1.22 3.23
N LEU A 131 -18.28 -0.95 4.13
CA LEU A 131 -16.87 -1.22 3.90
C LEU A 131 -16.56 -2.73 3.86
N LYS A 132 -17.19 -3.53 4.73
CA LYS A 132 -17.07 -5.00 4.73
C LYS A 132 -17.62 -5.64 3.46
N LYS A 133 -18.73 -5.11 2.91
CA LYS A 133 -19.34 -5.60 1.65
C LYS A 133 -18.56 -5.25 0.40
N LYS A 134 -17.70 -4.22 0.44
CA LYS A 134 -16.85 -3.81 -0.70
C LYS A 134 -15.56 -4.64 -0.82
N ARG A 135 -15.37 -5.58 0.10
CA ARG A 135 -14.25 -6.50 0.13
C ARG A 135 -14.63 -7.77 -0.61
#